data_AF-T0VEI4-F1
#
_entry.id   AF-T0VEI4-F1
#
_cell.length_a   1.000
_cell.length_b   1.000
_cell.length_c   1.000
_cell.angle_alpha   90.00
_cell.angle_beta   90.00
_cell.angle_gamma   90.00
#
_symmetry.space_group_name_H-M   'P 1'
#
loop_
_entity.id
_entity.type
_entity.pdbx_description
1 polymer ?
#
loop_
_entity_poly.entity_id
_entity_poly.type
_entity_poly.pdbx_seq_one_letter_code
_entity_poly.pdbx_strand_id
1 'polypeptide(L)' 'AYPLAKQQRCLIHISRNLASKVKRADRAVILEQFKTIYRAENLEMAVQALENFIAEWKPKYRKVMESLENTDNL' A
#
# COMPACT_ATOMS: atom_id res chain seq x y z
N ALA A 1 -19.70 -3.16 21.47
CA ALA A 1 -19.17 -2.76 20.15
C ALA A 1 -18.92 -1.26 20.15
N TYR A 2 -17.90 -0.78 19.45
CA TYR A 2 -17.53 0.64 19.39
C TYR A 2 -17.82 1.18 17.98
N PRO A 3 -19.08 1.53 17.65
CA PRO A 3 -19.48 1.86 16.27
C PRO A 3 -18.88 3.17 15.75
N LEU A 4 -18.44 4.05 16.64
CA LEU A 4 -17.82 5.33 16.27
C LEU A 4 -16.30 5.25 16.08
N ALA A 5 -15.69 4.11 16.37
CA ALA A 5 -14.24 3.94 16.25
C ALA A 5 -13.84 3.81 14.78
N LYS A 6 -12.97 4.71 14.29
CA LYS A 6 -12.37 4.60 12.97
C LYS A 6 -11.38 3.44 12.96
N GLN A 7 -11.58 2.49 12.05
CA GLN A 7 -10.71 1.32 11.92
C GLN A 7 -9.77 1.51 10.74
N GLN A 8 -8.47 1.47 11.01
CA GLN A 8 -7.42 1.52 10.00
C GLN A 8 -6.48 0.33 10.19
N ARG A 9 -6.04 -0.27 9.08
CA ARG A 9 -4.99 -1.28 9.11
C ARG A 9 -3.63 -0.60 9.29
N CYS A 10 -2.85 -1.06 10.27
CA CYS A 10 -1.53 -0.49 10.54
C CYS A 10 -0.59 -0.63 9.33
N LEU A 11 0.03 0.47 8.91
CA LEU A 11 0.95 0.57 7.78
C LEU A 11 2.13 -0.40 7.87
N ILE A 12 2.63 -0.69 9.08
CA ILE A 12 3.72 -1.67 9.30
C ILE A 12 3.28 -3.08 8.91
N HIS A 13 2.03 -3.46 9.23
CA HIS A 13 1.49 -4.75 8.82
C HIS A 13 1.32 -4.84 7.29
N ILE A 14 0.96 -3.73 6.64
CA ILE A 14 0.83 -3.66 5.18
C ILE A 14 2.20 -3.79 4.52
N SER A 15 3.18 -3.02 4.99
CA SER A 15 4.58 -3.08 4.54
C SER A 15 5.17 -4.49 4.68
N ARG A 16 4.95 -5.16 5.81
CA ARG A 16 5.39 -6.55 6.03
C ARG A 16 4.73 -7.53 5.04
N ASN A 17 3.44 -7.35 4.76
CA ASN A 17 2.68 -8.18 3.82
C ASN A 17 3.13 -7.96 2.37
N LEU A 18 3.44 -6.72 1.99
CA LEU A 18 4.06 -6.41 0.71
C LEU A 18 5.40 -7.16 0.57
N ALA A 19 6.30 -6.98 1.53
CA ALA A 19 7.63 -7.58 1.51
C ALA A 19 7.60 -9.12 1.42
N SER A 20 6.63 -9.78 2.06
CA SER A 20 6.51 -11.24 2.04
C SER A 20 6.01 -11.78 0.70
N LYS A 21 5.26 -10.99 -0.08
CA LYS A 21 4.62 -11.40 -1.33
C LYS A 21 5.34 -10.98 -2.60
N VAL A 22 6.41 -10.18 -2.49
CA VAL A 22 7.22 -9.74 -3.63
C VAL A 22 8.59 -10.41 -3.66
N LYS A 23 9.24 -10.42 -4.83
CA LYS A 23 10.58 -11.00 -5.00
C LYS A 23 11.60 -10.18 -4.22
N ARG A 24 12.63 -10.84 -3.68
CA ARG A 24 13.69 -10.17 -2.88
C ARG A 24 14.33 -8.99 -3.61
N ALA A 25 14.58 -9.13 -4.92
CA ALA A 25 15.17 -8.08 -5.75
C ALA A 25 14.33 -6.80 -5.82
N ASP A 26 13.00 -6.92 -5.74
CA ASP A 26 12.07 -5.80 -5.88
C ASP A 26 11.66 -5.19 -4.53
N ARG A 27 11.96 -5.86 -3.41
CA ARG A 27 11.51 -5.45 -2.06
C ARG A 27 11.92 -4.03 -1.70
N ALA A 28 13.17 -3.67 -1.91
CA ALA A 28 13.68 -2.37 -1.49
C ALA A 28 12.93 -1.24 -2.21
N VAL A 29 12.79 -1.36 -3.54
CA VAL A 29 12.10 -0.36 -4.38
C VAL A 29 10.63 -0.24 -3.99
N ILE A 30 9.93 -1.38 -3.91
CA ILE A 30 8.50 -1.41 -3.56
C ILE A 30 8.26 -0.82 -2.17
N LEU A 31 9.10 -1.15 -1.19
CA LEU A 31 8.94 -0.63 0.16
C LEU A 31 9.22 0.87 0.23
N GLU A 32 10.25 1.38 -0.43
CA GLU A 32 10.51 2.83 -0.46
C GLU A 32 9.39 3.60 -1.17
N GLN A 33 8.89 3.10 -2.31
CA GLN A 33 7.72 3.69 -2.97
C GLN A 33 6.47 3.63 -2.09
N PHE A 34 6.23 2.53 -1.37
CA PHE A 34 5.12 2.46 -0.43
C PHE A 34 5.23 3.51 0.69
N LYS A 35 6.45 3.90 1.10
CA LYS A 35 6.65 4.98 2.08
C LYS A 35 6.21 6.34 1.57
N THR A 36 6.34 6.62 0.28
CA THR A 36 5.96 7.93 -0.27
C THR A 36 4.47 8.15 -0.22
N ILE A 37 3.67 7.08 -0.32
CA ILE A 37 2.20 7.12 -0.26
C ILE A 37 1.74 7.68 1.10
N TYR A 38 2.16 7.06 2.20
CA TYR A 38 1.71 7.48 3.54
C TYR A 38 2.48 8.69 4.09
N ARG A 39 3.52 9.16 3.38
CA ARG A 39 4.24 10.40 3.67
C ARG A 39 3.81 11.56 2.78
N ALA A 40 2.84 11.35 1.89
CA ALA A 40 2.30 12.42 1.06
C ALA A 40 1.73 13.55 1.92
N GLU A 41 1.84 14.77 1.42
CA GLU A 41 1.46 15.98 2.17
C GLU A 41 -0.05 16.12 2.36
N ASN A 42 -0.83 15.50 1.48
CA ASN A 42 -2.29 15.54 1.49
C ASN A 42 -2.88 14.28 0.85
N LEU A 43 -4.20 14.13 1.02
CA LEU A 43 -4.95 12.96 0.54
C LEU A 43 -4.89 12.81 -0.99
N GLU A 44 -4.98 13.90 -1.75
CA GLU A 44 -4.97 13.84 -3.22
C GLU A 44 -3.64 13.29 -3.73
N MET A 45 -2.53 13.76 -3.16
CA MET A 45 -1.20 13.24 -3.47
C MET A 45 -1.02 11.78 -3.04
N ALA A 46 -1.56 11.39 -1.88
CA ALA A 46 -1.51 10.02 -1.41
C ALA A 46 -2.28 9.07 -2.36
N VAL A 47 -3.48 9.47 -2.78
CA VAL A 47 -4.32 8.72 -3.74
C VAL A 47 -3.60 8.60 -5.08
N GLN A 48 -3.06 9.70 -5.61
CA GLN A 48 -2.35 9.65 -6.89
C GLN A 48 -1.09 8.77 -6.81
N ALA A 49 -0.34 8.84 -5.72
CA ALA A 49 0.83 8.00 -5.50
C ALA A 49 0.46 6.52 -5.38
N LEU A 50 -0.67 6.21 -4.74
CA LEU A 50 -1.21 4.85 -4.62
C LEU A 50 -1.63 4.29 -5.98
N GLU A 51 -2.35 5.06 -6.80
CA GLU A 51 -2.76 4.67 -8.15
C GLU A 51 -1.55 4.36 -9.04
N ASN A 52 -0.53 5.24 -9.02
CA ASN A 52 0.70 5.06 -9.77
C ASN A 52 1.45 3.81 -9.31
N PHE A 53 1.57 3.62 -8.00
CA PHE A 53 2.20 2.44 -7.39
C PHE A 53 1.51 1.15 -7.81
N ILE A 54 0.17 1.11 -7.78
CA ILE A 54 -0.59 -0.06 -8.20
C ILE A 54 -0.40 -0.31 -9.71
N ALA A 55 -0.54 0.73 -10.54
CA ALA A 55 -0.39 0.58 -12.00
C ALA A 55 0.97 0.01 -12.39
N GLU A 56 2.05 0.46 -11.71
CA GLU A 56 3.41 -0.02 -11.95
C GLU A 56 3.57 -1.51 -11.59
N TRP A 57 3.06 -1.94 -10.44
CA TRP A 57 3.37 -3.27 -9.91
C TRP A 57 2.29 -4.33 -10.15
N LYS A 58 1.06 -3.95 -10.51
CA LYS A 58 -0.06 -4.88 -10.76
C LYS A 58 0.22 -5.90 -11.87
N PRO A 59 0.93 -5.57 -12.97
CA PRO A 59 1.30 -6.57 -13.99
C PRO A 59 2.20 -7.69 -13.44
N LYS A 60 3.08 -7.38 -12.47
CA LYS A 60 4.06 -8.33 -11.89
C LYS A 60 3.53 -9.03 -10.63
N TYR A 61 2.71 -8.33 -9.85
CA TYR A 61 2.26 -8.74 -8.51
C TYR A 61 0.76 -8.54 -8.30
N ARG A 62 -0.04 -8.97 -9.28
CA ARG A 62 -1.51 -8.80 -9.32
C ARG A 62 -2.21 -9.00 -7.96
N LYS A 63 -2.05 -10.17 -7.33
CA LYS A 63 -2.80 -10.51 -6.10
C LYS A 63 -2.52 -9.58 -4.91
N VAL A 64 -1.28 -9.12 -4.74
CA VAL A 64 -0.95 -8.22 -3.60
C VAL A 64 -1.39 -6.80 -3.89
N MET A 65 -1.36 -6.36 -5.16
CA MET A 65 -1.85 -5.05 -5.57
C MET A 65 -3.38 -4.97 -5.49
N GLU A 66 -4.09 -5.99 -5.95
CA GLU A 66 -5.55 -6.11 -5.76
C GLU A 66 -5.91 -6.13 -4.26
N SER A 67 -5.11 -6.78 -3.40
CA SER A 67 -5.34 -6.74 -1.96
C SER A 67 -5.11 -5.34 -1.36
N LEU A 68 -4.24 -4.53 -1.95
CA LEU A 68 -3.99 -3.16 -1.51
C LEU A 68 -5.13 -2.23 -1.94
N GLU A 69 -5.59 -2.34 -3.19
CA GLU A 69 -6.75 -1.61 -3.73
C GLU A 69 -8.01 -1.80 -2.87
N ASN A 70 -8.21 -3.02 -2.36
CA ASN A 70 -9.37 -3.35 -1.54
C ASN A 70 -9.18 -3.07 -0.04
N THR A 71 -8.03 -2.49 0.38
CA THR A 71 -7.80 -2.15 1.78
C THR A 71 -8.47 -0.80 2.09
N ASP A 72 -9.58 -0.87 2.82
CA ASP A 72 -10.30 0.31 3.29
C ASP A 72 -9.43 1.15 4.24
N ASN A 73 -9.47 2.48 4.11
CA ASN A 73 -8.72 3.45 4.91
C ASN A 73 -7.18 3.29 4.88
N LEU A 74 -6.59 3.14 3.68
CA LEU A 74 -5.13 3.18 3.51
C LEU A 74 -4.57 4.59 3.70
#